data_AF-A0A1T5GQS1-F1
#
_entry.id   AF-A0A1T5GQS1-F1
#
_cell.length_a   1.000
_cell.length_b   1.000
_cell.length_c   1.000
_cell.angle_alpha   90.00
_cell.angle_beta   90.00
_cell.angle_gamma   90.00
#
_symmetry.space_group_name_H-M   'P 1'
#
loop_
_entity.id
_entity.type
_entity.pdbx_description
1 polymer ?
#
loop_
_entity_poly.entity_id
_entity_poly.type
_entity_poly.pdbx_seq_one_letter_code
_entity_poly.pdbx_strand_id
1 'polypeptide(L)'
;MRLYRFMNAENGLRSIRERRLRIGRIEELNDDFEFIGVALQDKAERIALREMRRHLSDKNGVLCMTKSWSSPLMWAHYADSHRGMALGFDVPDQAFYSVEYTAKRPKLSDFGHLTLDDITPEDIKRLTKMKAMGWSYEQEYRAYIALENATIINGSVHYFMPFSHNLNLREVIVGSRYTGRRSDVLAVVDDPTVDTYMSRGSFEDFVVVRQREDSMWP
;
A
#
# COMPACT_ATOMS: atom_id res chain seq x y z
N MET A 1 15.33 -3.90 1.14
CA MET A 1 14.84 -2.91 2.13
C MET A 1 13.67 -3.50 2.94
N ARG A 2 13.22 -2.84 4.02
CA ARG A 2 12.00 -3.19 4.75
C ARG A 2 10.86 -2.22 4.44
N LEU A 3 9.69 -2.75 4.09
CA LEU A 3 8.47 -1.99 3.83
C LEU A 3 7.29 -2.56 4.62
N TYR A 4 6.30 -1.72 4.90
CA TYR A 4 5.15 -2.05 5.74
C TYR A 4 3.84 -1.94 4.97
N ARG A 5 2.93 -2.87 5.22
CA ARG A 5 1.54 -2.78 4.75
C ARG A 5 0.61 -2.69 5.96
N PHE A 6 -0.16 -1.61 6.00
CA PHE A 6 -1.19 -1.38 7.01
C PHE A 6 -2.51 -1.98 6.56
N MET A 7 -3.26 -2.58 7.48
CA MET A 7 -4.59 -3.11 7.24
C MET A 7 -5.37 -3.30 8.55
N ASN A 8 -6.68 -3.48 8.44
CA ASN A 8 -7.48 -3.95 9.58
C ASN A 8 -6.99 -5.34 10.06
N ALA A 9 -7.30 -5.68 11.31
CA ALA A 9 -6.75 -6.88 11.93
C ALA A 9 -7.22 -8.17 11.27
N GLU A 10 -8.47 -8.23 10.81
CA GLU A 10 -9.04 -9.41 10.15
C GLU A 10 -8.26 -9.75 8.86
N ASN A 11 -8.03 -8.75 8.01
CA ASN A 11 -7.28 -8.91 6.76
C ASN A 11 -5.79 -9.18 7.03
N GLY A 12 -5.22 -8.59 8.09
CA GLY A 12 -3.84 -8.85 8.49
C GLY A 12 -3.60 -10.29 8.92
N LEU A 13 -4.41 -10.80 9.85
CA LEU A 13 -4.34 -12.20 10.29
C LEU A 13 -4.61 -13.18 9.15
N ARG A 14 -5.56 -12.85 8.26
CA ARG A 14 -5.82 -13.65 7.06
C ARG A 14 -4.63 -13.69 6.12
N SER A 15 -3.99 -12.54 5.89
CA SER A 15 -2.81 -12.45 5.02
C SER A 15 -1.64 -13.29 5.56
N ILE A 16 -1.45 -13.31 6.88
CA ILE A 16 -0.43 -14.15 7.54
C ILE A 16 -0.79 -15.64 7.37
N ARG A 17 -2.02 -16.04 7.73
CA ARG A 17 -2.47 -17.44 7.68
C ARG A 17 -2.42 -18.02 6.27
N GLU A 18 -2.84 -17.24 5.28
CA GLU A 18 -2.85 -17.64 3.87
C GLU A 18 -1.53 -17.33 3.16
N ARG A 19 -0.56 -16.75 3.87
CA ARG A 19 0.77 -16.36 3.38
C ARG A 19 0.72 -15.58 2.06
N ARG A 20 -0.15 -14.58 1.98
CA ARG A 20 -0.33 -13.77 0.77
C ARG A 20 -0.88 -12.38 1.07
N LEU A 21 -0.48 -11.38 0.29
CA LEU A 21 -1.03 -10.03 0.32
C LEU A 21 -2.02 -9.81 -0.81
N ARG A 22 -3.14 -9.13 -0.56
CA ARG A 22 -4.05 -8.67 -1.61
C ARG A 22 -3.35 -7.63 -2.48
N ILE A 23 -3.45 -7.80 -3.79
CA ILE A 23 -3.05 -6.81 -4.80
C ILE A 23 -4.22 -5.84 -4.98
N GLY A 24 -3.96 -4.53 -4.90
CA GLY A 24 -4.96 -3.48 -5.14
C GLY A 24 -5.28 -3.33 -6.61
N ARG A 25 -6.55 -3.15 -6.96
CA ARG A 25 -6.94 -2.76 -8.32
C ARG A 25 -6.71 -1.25 -8.48
N ILE A 26 -6.31 -0.83 -9.67
CA ILE A 26 -6.05 0.59 -9.97
C ILE A 26 -7.31 1.46 -9.81
N GLU A 27 -8.49 0.91 -10.05
CA GLU A 27 -9.77 1.61 -9.81
C GLU A 27 -10.17 1.68 -8.33
N GLU A 28 -9.49 0.97 -7.43
CA GLU A 28 -9.78 0.95 -5.98
C GLU A 28 -8.81 1.84 -5.17
N LEU A 29 -7.97 2.61 -5.86
CA LEU A 29 -7.05 3.56 -5.24
C LEU A 29 -7.80 4.68 -4.51
N ASN A 30 -7.17 5.26 -3.50
CA ASN A 30 -7.83 6.05 -2.46
C ASN A 30 -8.12 7.52 -2.84
N ASP A 31 -7.64 7.98 -4.00
CA ASP A 31 -7.83 9.34 -4.47
C ASP A 31 -8.06 9.44 -6.00
N ASP A 32 -8.85 10.42 -6.42
CA ASP A 32 -9.27 10.63 -7.82
C ASP A 32 -8.11 11.00 -8.75
N PHE A 33 -6.97 11.42 -8.21
CA PHE A 33 -5.80 11.86 -8.98
C PHE A 33 -4.72 10.79 -9.09
N GLU A 34 -4.94 9.57 -8.56
CA GLU A 34 -3.94 8.51 -8.55
C GLU A 34 -3.78 7.80 -9.90
N PHE A 35 -2.63 7.12 -10.04
CA PHE A 35 -2.20 6.35 -11.19
C PHE A 35 -1.88 7.20 -12.44
N ILE A 36 -2.84 7.70 -13.21
CA ILE A 36 -2.54 8.56 -14.38
C ILE A 36 -3.31 9.87 -14.27
N GLY A 37 -2.88 10.70 -13.31
CA GLY A 37 -3.54 11.93 -12.89
C GLY A 37 -3.24 13.18 -13.73
N VAL A 38 -2.99 13.08 -15.03
CA VAL A 38 -2.66 14.24 -15.88
C VAL A 38 -3.82 15.23 -15.95
N ALA A 39 -3.52 16.53 -15.87
CA ALA A 39 -4.48 17.61 -16.01
C ALA A 39 -4.78 17.86 -17.50
N LEU A 40 -6.05 17.66 -17.89
CA LEU A 40 -6.51 17.77 -19.28
C LEU A 40 -7.71 18.72 -19.37
N GLN A 41 -7.61 19.72 -20.25
CA GLN A 41 -8.67 20.72 -20.45
C GLN A 41 -9.75 20.24 -21.42
N ASP A 42 -9.38 19.47 -22.44
CA ASP A 42 -10.31 18.95 -23.42
C ASP A 42 -11.14 17.76 -22.89
N LYS A 43 -12.42 17.70 -23.29
CA LYS A 43 -13.33 16.65 -22.83
C LYS A 43 -13.01 15.29 -23.47
N ALA A 44 -12.66 15.27 -24.75
CA ALA A 44 -12.32 14.04 -25.45
C ALA A 44 -11.05 13.43 -24.88
N GLU A 45 -10.02 14.24 -24.58
CA GLU A 45 -8.80 13.76 -23.92
C GLU A 45 -9.08 13.17 -22.53
N ARG A 46 -9.97 13.78 -21.74
CA ARG A 46 -10.39 13.21 -20.44
C ARG A 46 -11.12 11.86 -20.58
N ILE A 47 -11.86 11.65 -21.67
CA ILE A 47 -12.51 10.37 -21.96
C ILE A 47 -11.46 9.34 -22.34
N ALA A 48 -10.55 9.68 -23.27
CA ALA A 48 -9.47 8.81 -23.70
C ALA A 48 -8.56 8.38 -22.52
N LEU A 49 -8.24 9.30 -21.60
CA LEU A 49 -7.48 8.99 -20.40
C LEU A 49 -8.19 7.97 -19.50
N ARG A 50 -9.51 8.07 -19.34
CA ARG A 50 -10.30 7.11 -18.56
C ARG A 50 -10.31 5.73 -19.20
N GLU A 51 -10.38 5.65 -20.52
CA GLU A 51 -10.31 4.39 -21.27
C GLU A 51 -8.92 3.75 -21.16
N MET A 52 -7.86 4.54 -21.31
CA MET A 52 -6.48 4.11 -21.10
C MET A 52 -6.28 3.55 -19.67
N ARG A 53 -6.76 4.28 -18.65
CA ARG A 53 -6.69 3.85 -17.25
C ARG A 53 -7.40 2.50 -17.05
N ARG A 54 -8.61 2.35 -17.61
CA ARG A 54 -9.37 1.09 -17.53
C ARG A 54 -8.60 -0.06 -18.16
N HIS A 55 -8.06 0.12 -19.36
CA HIS A 55 -7.28 -0.92 -20.03
C HIS A 55 -6.06 -1.37 -19.20
N LEU A 56 -5.37 -0.42 -18.56
CA LEU A 56 -4.26 -0.74 -17.68
C LEU A 56 -4.73 -1.45 -16.41
N SER A 57 -5.86 -1.05 -15.82
CA SER A 57 -6.46 -1.64 -14.61
C SER A 57 -6.97 -3.08 -14.81
N ASP A 58 -7.28 -3.46 -16.05
CA ASP A 58 -7.74 -4.81 -16.35
C ASP A 58 -6.62 -5.85 -16.23
N LYS A 59 -5.39 -5.45 -16.56
CA LYS A 59 -4.22 -6.36 -16.60
C LYS A 59 -3.22 -6.12 -15.49
N ASN A 60 -3.29 -4.97 -14.82
CA ASN A 60 -2.30 -4.57 -13.83
C ASN A 60 -2.97 -4.21 -12.51
N GLY A 61 -2.29 -4.55 -11.42
CA GLY A 61 -2.60 -4.10 -10.08
C GLY A 61 -1.38 -3.46 -9.44
N VAL A 62 -1.57 -3.03 -8.21
CA VAL A 62 -0.53 -2.36 -7.44
C VAL A 62 -0.50 -2.88 -6.01
N LEU A 63 0.70 -3.09 -5.50
CA LEU A 63 0.94 -3.29 -4.08
C LEU A 63 1.61 -2.04 -3.53
N CYS A 64 0.87 -1.30 -2.71
CA CYS A 64 1.34 -0.10 -2.03
C CYS A 64 1.86 -0.44 -0.64
N MET A 65 3.07 -0.02 -0.30
CA MET A 65 3.66 -0.20 1.02
C MET A 65 4.25 1.13 1.48
N THR A 66 4.60 1.24 2.75
CA THR A 66 5.27 2.42 3.30
C THR A 66 6.65 2.05 3.84
N LYS A 67 7.59 2.99 3.82
CA LYS A 67 8.87 2.82 4.51
C LYS A 67 8.76 2.95 6.03
N SER A 68 7.70 3.59 6.55
CA SER A 68 7.59 3.91 7.97
C SER A 68 6.30 3.37 8.59
N TRP A 69 6.44 2.55 9.63
CA TRP A 69 5.31 2.18 10.46
C TRP A 69 5.03 3.18 11.61
N SER A 70 5.88 4.19 11.83
CA SER A 70 5.74 5.10 12.97
C SER A 70 4.77 6.26 12.72
N SER A 71 4.26 6.42 11.50
CA SER A 71 3.35 7.52 11.14
C SER A 71 1.98 7.34 11.81
N PRO A 72 1.53 8.26 12.70
CA PRO A 72 0.22 8.16 13.33
C PRO A 72 -0.92 8.27 12.30
N LEU A 73 -0.73 9.02 11.21
CA LEU A 73 -1.70 9.12 10.13
C LEU A 73 -1.87 7.78 9.39
N MET A 74 -0.79 7.02 9.19
CA MET A 74 -0.88 5.67 8.61
C MET A 74 -1.72 4.73 9.48
N TRP A 75 -1.53 4.77 10.80
CA TRP A 75 -2.34 3.98 11.72
C TRP A 75 -3.80 4.42 11.75
N ALA A 76 -4.05 5.73 11.68
CA ALA A 76 -5.39 6.31 11.68
C ALA A 76 -6.18 5.90 10.43
N HIS A 77 -5.59 6.04 9.25
CA HIS A 77 -6.26 5.81 7.96
C HIS A 77 -6.27 4.35 7.53
N TYR A 78 -5.17 3.62 7.70
CA TYR A 78 -4.98 2.31 7.06
C TYR A 78 -4.97 1.13 8.02
N ALA A 79 -4.82 1.35 9.34
CA ALA A 79 -4.94 0.29 10.35
C ALA A 79 -6.18 0.49 11.23
N ASP A 80 -7.32 0.74 10.60
CA ASP A 80 -8.64 0.81 11.27
C ASP A 80 -8.62 1.67 12.53
N SER A 81 -8.14 2.92 12.41
CA SER A 81 -8.00 3.84 13.56
C SER A 81 -7.23 3.24 14.75
N HIS A 82 -6.07 2.64 14.48
CA HIS A 82 -5.20 1.94 15.43
C HIS A 82 -5.75 0.62 15.99
N ARG A 83 -6.85 0.09 15.46
CA ARG A 83 -7.37 -1.25 15.84
C ARG A 83 -6.78 -2.37 14.97
N GLY A 84 -6.16 -2.03 13.85
CA GLY A 84 -5.57 -2.96 12.90
C GLY A 84 -4.12 -3.31 13.21
N MET A 85 -3.36 -3.58 12.16
CA MET A 85 -1.94 -3.96 12.25
C MET A 85 -1.13 -3.44 11.06
N ALA A 86 0.19 -3.41 11.24
CA ALA A 86 1.17 -3.21 10.19
C ALA A 86 2.01 -4.48 10.05
N LEU A 87 2.12 -4.98 8.82
CA LEU A 87 2.95 -6.13 8.47
C LEU A 87 4.22 -5.63 7.78
N GLY A 88 5.38 -5.90 8.37
CA GLY A 88 6.69 -5.50 7.85
C GLY A 88 7.34 -6.64 7.06
N PHE A 89 7.77 -6.34 5.83
CA PHE A 89 8.38 -7.30 4.92
C PHE A 89 9.75 -6.84 4.44
N ASP A 90 10.68 -7.79 4.36
CA ASP A 90 11.89 -7.61 3.55
C ASP A 90 11.55 -7.84 2.08
N VAL A 91 11.94 -6.87 1.25
CA VAL A 91 11.74 -6.88 -0.20
C VAL A 91 13.01 -6.47 -0.94
N PRO A 92 13.22 -6.92 -2.19
CA PRO A 92 14.32 -6.45 -3.04
C PRO A 92 14.19 -4.96 -3.36
N ASP A 93 15.32 -4.25 -3.37
CA ASP A 93 15.31 -2.80 -3.55
C ASP A 93 14.72 -2.33 -4.89
N GLN A 94 14.86 -3.16 -5.93
CA GLN A 94 14.38 -2.85 -7.28
C GLN A 94 12.92 -3.27 -7.53
N ALA A 95 12.29 -3.99 -6.61
CA ALA A 95 10.93 -4.50 -6.78
C ALA A 95 9.85 -3.43 -6.50
N PHE A 96 10.20 -2.41 -5.72
CA PHE A 96 9.28 -1.34 -5.32
C PHE A 96 9.87 0.03 -5.64
N TYR A 97 9.06 0.88 -6.25
CA TYR A 97 9.44 2.24 -6.62
C TYR A 97 8.88 3.24 -5.61
N SER A 98 9.71 4.19 -5.16
CA SER A 98 9.24 5.31 -4.35
C SER A 98 8.25 6.16 -5.14
N VAL A 99 7.18 6.57 -4.47
CA VAL A 99 6.21 7.56 -4.99
C VAL A 99 6.81 8.95 -4.91
N GLU A 100 6.57 9.75 -5.95
CA GLU A 100 6.96 11.15 -6.05
C GLU A 100 5.75 12.04 -5.73
N TYR A 101 5.91 12.92 -4.75
CA TYR A 101 4.83 13.78 -4.27
C TYR A 101 4.88 15.16 -4.93
N THR A 102 3.78 15.59 -5.53
CA THR A 102 3.67 16.89 -6.22
C THR A 102 2.50 17.72 -5.71
N ALA A 103 2.69 19.04 -5.65
CA ALA A 103 1.65 19.99 -5.26
C ALA A 103 0.68 20.32 -6.41
N LYS A 104 1.07 20.07 -7.66
CA LYS A 104 0.27 20.34 -8.85
C LYS A 104 0.11 19.07 -9.67
N ARG A 105 -1.08 18.88 -10.24
CA ARG A 105 -1.31 17.81 -11.20
C ARG A 105 -0.39 18.00 -12.42
N PRO A 106 0.29 16.94 -12.87
CA PRO A 106 1.16 17.03 -14.03
C PRO A 106 0.35 17.35 -15.29
N LYS A 107 0.94 18.08 -16.22
CA LYS A 107 0.37 18.40 -17.54
C LYS A 107 1.12 17.66 -18.64
N LEU A 108 0.50 17.51 -19.81
CA LEU A 108 1.18 16.94 -20.99
C LEU A 108 2.46 17.71 -21.35
N SER A 109 2.43 19.04 -21.24
CA SER A 109 3.58 19.91 -21.49
C SER A 109 4.78 19.61 -20.59
N ASP A 110 4.57 19.06 -19.39
CA ASP A 110 5.65 18.71 -18.47
C ASP A 110 6.48 17.51 -19.00
N PHE A 111 5.94 16.79 -19.97
CA PHE A 111 6.58 15.68 -20.69
C PHE A 111 6.97 16.05 -22.13
N GLY A 112 6.77 17.31 -22.54
CA GLY A 112 7.02 17.76 -23.92
C GLY A 112 5.91 17.40 -24.90
N HIS A 113 4.73 17.03 -24.41
CA HIS A 113 3.60 16.54 -25.21
C HIS A 113 2.50 17.59 -25.36
N LEU A 114 1.79 17.54 -26.48
CA LEU A 114 0.64 18.41 -26.75
C LEU A 114 -0.68 17.67 -26.55
N THR A 115 -0.71 16.38 -26.86
CA THR A 115 -1.91 15.56 -26.80
C THR A 115 -1.67 14.27 -26.01
N LEU A 116 -2.75 13.62 -25.59
CA LEU A 116 -2.65 12.33 -24.91
C LEU A 116 -2.03 11.23 -25.79
N ASP A 117 -2.18 11.32 -27.12
CA ASP A 117 -1.66 10.33 -28.07
C ASP A 117 -0.12 10.30 -28.11
N ASP A 118 0.53 11.38 -27.65
CA ASP A 118 1.98 11.48 -27.57
C ASP A 118 2.57 10.77 -26.33
N ILE A 119 1.73 10.34 -25.37
CA ILE A 119 2.19 9.69 -24.14
C ILE A 119 2.88 8.36 -24.44
N THR A 120 4.10 8.22 -23.94
CA THR A 120 4.89 6.99 -24.08
C THR A 120 4.72 6.06 -22.87
N PRO A 121 5.11 4.77 -22.99
CA PRO A 121 5.16 3.86 -21.83
C PRO A 121 6.04 4.37 -20.68
N GLU A 122 7.11 5.12 -20.95
CA GLU A 122 7.96 5.71 -19.91
C GLU A 122 7.25 6.86 -19.20
N ASP A 123 6.45 7.66 -19.91
CA ASP A 123 5.62 8.70 -19.30
C ASP A 123 4.56 8.09 -18.38
N ILE A 124 3.91 6.98 -18.80
CA ILE A 124 2.99 6.23 -17.94
C ILE A 124 3.71 5.74 -16.68
N LYS A 125 4.91 5.17 -16.82
CA LYS A 125 5.71 4.71 -15.68
C LYS A 125 6.06 5.85 -14.72
N ARG A 126 6.28 7.07 -15.21
CA ARG A 126 6.49 8.26 -14.37
C ARG A 126 5.20 8.71 -13.69
N LEU A 127 4.12 8.84 -14.45
CA LEU A 127 2.81 9.29 -13.96
C LEU A 127 2.26 8.39 -12.86
N THR A 128 2.40 7.08 -13.02
CA THR A 128 1.96 6.08 -12.03
C THR A 128 2.63 6.19 -10.67
N LYS A 129 3.80 6.86 -10.61
CA LYS A 129 4.53 7.13 -9.37
C LYS A 129 4.19 8.49 -8.77
N MET A 130 3.42 9.34 -9.44
CA MET A 130 3.07 10.66 -8.92
C MET A 130 1.85 10.58 -7.99
N LYS A 131 1.91 11.31 -6.87
CA LYS A 131 0.79 11.44 -5.93
C LYS A 131 0.70 12.86 -5.39
N ALA A 132 -0.50 13.28 -4.97
CA ALA A 132 -0.68 14.61 -4.40
C ALA A 132 0.11 14.79 -3.09
N MET A 133 0.72 15.97 -2.91
CA MET A 133 1.60 16.30 -1.78
C MET A 133 0.97 16.07 -0.40
N GLY A 134 -0.36 16.20 -0.28
CA GLY A 134 -1.08 15.95 0.97
C GLY A 134 -0.94 14.52 1.49
N TRP A 135 -0.57 13.56 0.64
CA TRP A 135 -0.33 12.16 1.00
C TRP A 135 1.14 11.84 1.28
N SER A 136 2.03 12.83 1.32
CA SER A 136 3.49 12.62 1.51
C SER A 136 3.85 11.93 2.83
N TYR A 137 2.99 12.01 3.84
CA TYR A 137 3.16 11.29 5.11
C TYR A 137 3.15 9.76 4.94
N GLU A 138 2.63 9.24 3.83
CA GLU A 138 2.60 7.82 3.55
C GLU A 138 3.98 7.25 3.24
N GLN A 139 4.91 8.06 2.73
CA GLN A 139 6.23 7.58 2.27
C GLN A 139 6.10 6.31 1.41
N GLU A 140 5.20 6.38 0.43
CA GLU A 140 4.67 5.24 -0.31
C GLU A 140 5.71 4.66 -1.28
N TYR A 141 5.71 3.34 -1.37
CA TYR A 141 6.45 2.53 -2.33
C TYR A 141 5.46 1.61 -3.07
N ARG A 142 5.54 1.57 -4.40
CA ARG A 142 4.63 0.80 -5.25
C ARG A 142 5.36 -0.30 -6.00
N ALA A 143 4.82 -1.51 -5.99
CA ALA A 143 5.11 -2.54 -6.96
C ALA A 143 3.93 -2.67 -7.93
N TYR A 144 4.21 -2.63 -9.23
CA TYR A 144 3.20 -2.89 -10.28
C TYR A 144 3.23 -4.36 -10.64
N ILE A 145 2.06 -5.00 -10.63
CA ILE A 145 1.95 -6.45 -10.69
C ILE A 145 0.96 -6.82 -11.79
N ALA A 146 1.35 -7.74 -12.67
CA ALA A 146 0.43 -8.33 -13.62
C ALA A 146 -0.66 -9.13 -12.88
N LEU A 147 -1.92 -8.92 -13.25
CA LEU A 147 -3.05 -9.59 -12.62
C LEU A 147 -3.24 -10.99 -13.22
N GLU A 148 -2.79 -11.99 -12.48
CA GLU A 148 -2.89 -13.40 -12.85
C GLU A 148 -3.56 -14.20 -11.74
N ASN A 149 -4.14 -15.37 -12.08
CA ASN A 149 -4.69 -16.32 -11.11
C ASN A 149 -5.73 -15.71 -10.16
N ALA A 150 -6.78 -15.12 -10.75
CA ALA A 150 -7.86 -14.49 -10.03
C ALA A 150 -8.55 -15.45 -9.03
N THR A 151 -8.87 -14.97 -7.83
CA THR A 151 -9.62 -15.68 -6.80
C THR A 151 -10.98 -15.01 -6.60
N ILE A 152 -12.07 -15.78 -6.60
CA ILE A 152 -13.40 -15.26 -6.31
C ILE A 152 -13.70 -15.41 -4.82
N ILE A 153 -14.00 -14.30 -4.15
CA ILE A 153 -14.40 -14.28 -2.74
C ILE A 153 -15.70 -13.49 -2.64
N ASN A 154 -16.76 -14.08 -2.11
CA ASN A 154 -18.09 -13.46 -1.98
C ASN A 154 -18.60 -12.84 -3.30
N GLY A 155 -18.36 -13.51 -4.42
CA GLY A 155 -18.77 -13.04 -5.76
C GLY A 155 -17.90 -11.92 -6.36
N SER A 156 -16.87 -11.46 -5.65
CA SER A 156 -15.94 -10.44 -6.12
C SER A 156 -14.59 -11.04 -6.51
N VAL A 157 -13.96 -10.46 -7.54
CA VAL A 157 -12.65 -10.91 -8.05
C VAL A 157 -11.51 -10.25 -7.27
N HIS A 158 -10.60 -11.07 -6.77
CA HIS A 158 -9.43 -10.65 -6.00
C HIS A 158 -8.15 -11.27 -6.55
N TYR A 159 -7.02 -10.60 -6.33
CA TYR A 159 -5.70 -11.04 -6.73
C TYR A 159 -4.75 -10.97 -5.54
N PHE A 160 -3.78 -11.87 -5.50
CA PHE A 160 -2.91 -12.02 -4.35
C PHE A 160 -1.46 -12.27 -4.77
N MET A 161 -0.53 -11.64 -4.05
CA MET A 161 0.90 -11.89 -4.14
C MET A 161 1.29 -12.82 -2.97
N PRO A 162 1.81 -14.03 -3.22
CA PRO A 162 2.25 -14.92 -2.15
C PRO A 162 3.49 -14.37 -1.43
N PHE A 163 3.62 -14.69 -0.15
CA PHE A 163 4.86 -14.47 0.58
C PHE A 163 5.96 -15.32 -0.06
N SER A 164 7.16 -14.77 -0.12
CA SER A 164 8.31 -15.43 -0.76
C SER A 164 9.62 -14.87 -0.20
N HIS A 165 10.76 -15.33 -0.71
CA HIS A 165 12.05 -14.72 -0.39
C HIS A 165 12.13 -13.23 -0.81
N ASN A 166 11.30 -12.80 -1.78
CA ASN A 166 11.21 -11.40 -2.24
C ASN A 166 10.08 -10.60 -1.57
N LEU A 167 9.27 -11.24 -0.73
CA LEU A 167 8.21 -10.63 0.07
C LEU A 167 8.14 -11.39 1.40
N ASN A 168 9.19 -11.22 2.20
CA ASN A 168 9.43 -12.05 3.37
C ASN A 168 8.94 -11.35 4.63
N LEU A 169 7.94 -11.92 5.31
CA LEU A 169 7.39 -11.34 6.54
C LEU A 169 8.47 -11.34 7.65
N ARG A 170 8.67 -10.19 8.29
CA ARG A 170 9.65 -10.01 9.37
C ARG A 170 9.05 -9.42 10.64
N GLU A 171 7.99 -8.62 10.51
CA GLU A 171 7.41 -7.90 11.64
C GLU A 171 5.88 -7.96 11.57
N VAL A 172 5.25 -8.22 12.70
CA VAL A 172 3.79 -8.10 12.89
C VAL A 172 3.54 -7.15 14.04
N ILE A 173 3.06 -5.96 13.70
CA ILE A 173 2.86 -4.88 14.67
C ILE A 173 1.37 -4.67 14.86
N VAL A 174 0.83 -4.95 16.04
CA VAL A 174 -0.57 -4.66 16.33
C VAL A 174 -0.75 -3.22 16.80
N GLY A 175 -1.89 -2.63 16.45
CA GLY A 175 -2.22 -1.26 16.82
C GLY A 175 -2.48 -1.10 18.32
N SER A 176 -2.32 0.12 18.83
CA SER A 176 -2.50 0.43 20.26
C SER A 176 -3.94 0.27 20.76
N ARG A 177 -4.92 0.09 19.87
CA ARG A 177 -6.32 -0.19 20.19
C ARG A 177 -6.74 -1.60 19.75
N TYR A 178 -5.80 -2.44 19.36
CA TYR A 178 -6.07 -3.84 19.06
C TYR A 178 -6.49 -4.58 20.34
N THR A 179 -7.55 -5.39 20.24
CA THR A 179 -8.18 -6.05 21.40
C THR A 179 -7.98 -7.57 21.43
N GLY A 180 -7.38 -8.16 20.39
CA GLY A 180 -7.07 -9.59 20.37
C GLY A 180 -5.88 -9.93 21.27
N ARG A 181 -5.80 -11.18 21.72
CA ARG A 181 -4.73 -11.64 22.62
C ARG A 181 -3.43 -11.83 21.87
N ARG A 182 -2.32 -11.65 22.58
CA ARG A 182 -0.99 -11.90 22.01
C ARG A 182 -0.81 -13.36 21.59
N SER A 183 -1.27 -14.29 22.41
CA SER A 183 -1.20 -15.73 22.11
C SER A 183 -1.89 -16.09 20.80
N ASP A 184 -3.03 -15.48 20.49
CA ASP A 184 -3.79 -15.75 19.27
C ASP A 184 -3.04 -15.26 18.03
N VAL A 185 -2.40 -14.09 18.11
CA VAL A 185 -1.58 -13.56 17.00
C VAL A 185 -0.32 -14.40 16.81
N LEU A 186 0.39 -14.75 17.88
CA LEU A 186 1.59 -15.60 17.81
C LEU A 186 1.28 -16.97 17.21
N ALA A 187 0.14 -17.58 17.56
CA ALA A 187 -0.29 -18.85 16.99
C ALA A 187 -0.60 -18.76 15.48
N VAL A 188 -1.03 -17.60 14.98
CA VAL A 188 -1.24 -17.38 13.53
C VAL A 188 0.07 -17.10 12.82
N VAL A 189 1.01 -16.41 13.46
CA VAL A 189 2.34 -16.12 12.90
C VAL A 189 3.16 -17.39 12.76
N ASP A 190 3.18 -18.23 13.80
CA ASP A 190 3.86 -19.55 13.83
C ASP A 190 5.28 -19.55 13.24
N ASP A 191 6.01 -18.46 13.47
CA ASP A 191 7.38 -18.27 13.00
C ASP A 191 8.15 -17.44 14.04
N PRO A 192 9.09 -18.06 14.79
CA PRO A 192 9.84 -17.38 15.84
C PRO A 192 10.82 -16.33 15.30
N THR A 193 11.06 -16.30 13.97
CA THR A 193 11.92 -15.30 13.34
C THR A 193 11.19 -14.00 13.00
N VAL A 194 9.86 -13.96 13.16
CA VAL A 194 9.01 -12.79 12.93
C VAL A 194 8.79 -12.04 14.25
N ASP A 195 9.32 -10.82 14.33
CA ASP A 195 9.17 -9.97 15.52
C ASP A 195 7.72 -9.46 15.64
N THR A 196 7.04 -9.89 16.70
CA THR A 196 5.61 -9.63 16.90
C THR A 196 5.39 -8.85 18.18
N TYR A 197 4.82 -7.64 18.06
CA TYR A 197 4.67 -6.72 19.20
C TYR A 197 3.51 -5.73 19.04
N MET A 198 3.11 -5.11 20.15
CA MET A 198 2.12 -4.03 20.17
C MET A 198 2.78 -2.67 20.02
N SER A 199 2.09 -1.76 19.34
CA SER A 199 2.47 -0.34 19.23
C SER A 199 1.78 0.53 20.27
N ARG A 200 2.33 1.73 20.51
CA ARG A 200 1.71 2.79 21.32
C ARG A 200 2.07 4.17 20.75
N GLY A 201 1.34 5.21 21.12
CA GLY A 201 1.80 6.59 20.90
C GLY A 201 3.06 6.87 21.71
N SER A 202 4.00 7.64 21.17
CA SER A 202 5.09 8.23 21.95
C SER A 202 4.52 9.17 23.02
N PHE A 203 5.26 9.36 24.11
CA PHE A 203 4.89 10.30 25.17
C PHE A 203 5.41 11.72 24.92
N GLU A 204 6.36 11.86 23.99
CA GLU A 204 7.08 13.13 23.73
C GLU A 204 6.85 13.64 22.30
N ASP A 205 6.62 12.74 21.35
CA ASP A 205 6.59 13.04 19.92
C ASP A 205 5.28 12.59 19.26
N PHE A 206 4.91 13.22 18.13
CA PHE A 206 3.79 12.78 17.29
C PHE A 206 4.17 11.58 16.39
N VAL A 207 4.63 10.50 17.02
CA VAL A 207 4.97 9.23 16.36
C VAL A 207 4.44 8.04 17.15
N VAL A 208 4.29 6.92 16.44
CA VAL A 208 3.97 5.62 17.04
C VAL A 208 5.26 4.85 17.28
N VAL A 209 5.39 4.26 18.47
CA VAL A 209 6.56 3.54 18.95
C VAL A 209 6.17 2.16 19.46
N ARG A 210 7.16 1.29 19.72
CA ARG A 210 6.93 -0.05 20.28
C ARG A 210 6.50 0.07 21.74
N GLN A 211 5.45 -0.66 22.11
CA GLN A 211 5.16 -0.93 23.51
C GLN A 211 6.20 -1.94 24.02
N ARG A 212 6.97 -1.54 25.04
CA ARG A 212 8.04 -2.35 25.63
C ARG A 212 7.58 -3.12 26.86
N GLU A 213 6.42 -2.79 27.39
CA GLU A 213 5.84 -3.48 28.53
C GLU A 213 4.93 -4.61 28.04
N ASP A 214 5.39 -5.86 28.16
CA ASP A 214 4.66 -7.04 27.68
C ASP A 214 3.29 -7.23 28.35
N SER A 215 3.13 -6.75 29.59
CA SER A 215 1.86 -6.77 30.36
C SER A 215 0.73 -6.00 29.67
N MET A 216 1.06 -5.03 28.81
CA MET A 216 0.10 -4.19 28.11
C MET A 216 -0.52 -4.88 26.89
N TRP A 217 0.01 -6.05 26.50
CA TRP A 217 -0.59 -6.92 25.49
C TRP A 217 -0.42 -8.40 25.91
N PRO A 218 -1.28 -8.87 26.82
CA PRO A 218 -1.23 -10.24 27.32
C PRO A 218 -1.67 -11.29 26.30
#